data_AF-A0AAE7P5P5-F1
#
_entry.id   AF-A0AAE7P5P5-F1
#
_cell.length_a   1.000
_cell.length_b   1.000
_cell.length_c   1.000
_cell.angle_alpha   90.00
_cell.angle_beta   90.00
_cell.angle_gamma   90.00
#
_symmetry.space_group_name_H-M   'P 1'
#
loop_
_entity.id
_entity.type
_entity.pdbx_description
1 polymer ?
#
loop_
_entity_poly.entity_id
_entity_poly.type
_entity_poly.pdbx_seq_one_letter_code
_entity_poly.pdbx_strand_id
1 'polypeptide(L)'
;MNALKNSQQVLENEKAELKTEKDNLTKANAELKTEKERLTKEKTELTEKNKELDDQVGLLKGQIKSLEQSQQVLKNENTDLDNKITDLSKENQNLTKEKTELTEKNQKLTTEKDNLTTDLSNAKIQAIQANQEKDKLEQKHAPYKKLEKLYEVFLEVKGCLNFNFVEKTHSAMDLIASVLSDSKYYLESLYNKASQELSDRKSDKGEKLAELFDLLFEYVKDNKFERLKEPSAYDPTCKKLYPEQNTSGKMQRVVLIGYTYDKKTTHYTIVDMGS
;
A
#
# COMPACT_ATOMS: atom_id res chain seq x y z
N MET A 1 62.41 56.41 -141.33
CA MET A 1 60.93 56.35 -141.27
C MET A 1 60.42 55.01 -140.71
N ASN A 2 60.88 53.85 -141.21
CA ASN A 2 60.43 52.52 -140.74
C ASN A 2 60.79 52.18 -139.27
N ALA A 3 61.95 52.58 -138.78
CA ALA A 3 62.35 52.33 -137.38
C ALA A 3 61.46 53.07 -136.35
N LEU A 4 61.03 54.30 -136.67
CA LEU A 4 60.16 55.11 -135.81
C LEU A 4 58.75 54.50 -135.71
N LYS A 5 58.23 53.99 -136.83
CA LYS A 5 56.92 53.32 -136.90
C LYS A 5 56.89 52.02 -136.08
N ASN A 6 57.97 51.23 -136.12
CA ASN A 6 58.10 50.02 -135.30
C ASN A 6 58.16 50.35 -133.80
N SER A 7 58.92 51.38 -133.40
CA SER A 7 59.00 51.82 -132.00
C SER A 7 57.65 52.33 -131.48
N GLN A 8 56.88 53.03 -132.30
CA GLN A 8 55.55 53.51 -131.93
C GLN A 8 54.54 52.35 -131.74
N GLN A 9 54.63 51.30 -132.55
CA GLN A 9 53.81 50.09 -132.41
C GLN A 9 54.16 49.28 -131.15
N VAL A 10 55.46 49.19 -130.79
CA VAL A 10 55.89 48.54 -129.53
C VAL A 10 55.36 49.29 -128.32
N LEU A 11 55.47 50.63 -128.31
CA LEU A 11 54.94 51.47 -127.22
C LEU A 11 53.41 51.36 -127.08
N GLU A 12 52.68 51.26 -128.19
CA GLU A 12 51.22 51.09 -128.15
C GLU A 12 50.82 49.72 -127.56
N ASN A 13 51.58 48.67 -127.87
CA ASN A 13 51.39 47.32 -127.29
C ASN A 13 51.70 47.30 -125.80
N GLU A 14 52.84 47.84 -125.37
CA GLU A 14 53.21 47.97 -123.94
C GLU A 14 52.15 48.75 -123.16
N LYS A 15 51.61 49.82 -123.73
CA LYS A 15 50.53 50.61 -123.12
C LYS A 15 49.24 49.82 -122.97
N ALA A 16 48.90 48.95 -123.93
CA ALA A 16 47.74 48.06 -123.85
C ALA A 16 47.93 46.96 -122.80
N GLU A 17 49.13 46.38 -122.71
CA GLU A 17 49.50 45.41 -121.67
C GLU A 17 49.43 46.03 -120.27
N LEU A 18 50.05 47.21 -120.08
CA LEU A 18 49.99 47.96 -118.82
C LEU A 18 48.56 48.32 -118.41
N LYS A 19 47.70 48.67 -119.37
CA LYS A 19 46.28 48.94 -119.09
C LYS A 19 45.56 47.68 -118.60
N THR A 20 45.80 46.55 -119.25
CA THR A 20 45.21 45.25 -118.86
C THR A 20 45.68 44.84 -117.47
N GLU A 21 46.96 44.99 -117.17
CA GLU A 21 47.51 44.69 -115.84
C GLU A 21 46.94 45.63 -114.77
N LYS A 22 46.80 46.92 -115.07
CA LYS A 22 46.14 47.89 -114.18
C LYS A 22 44.69 47.50 -113.88
N ASP A 23 43.92 47.06 -114.88
CA ASP A 23 42.53 46.63 -114.69
C ASP A 23 42.46 45.35 -113.85
N ASN A 24 43.36 44.39 -114.09
CA ASN A 24 43.49 43.17 -113.28
C ASN A 24 43.84 43.47 -111.82
N LEU A 25 44.82 44.34 -111.57
CA LEU A 25 45.19 44.80 -110.22
C LEU A 25 44.04 45.54 -109.54
N THR A 26 43.27 46.32 -110.29
CA THR A 26 42.09 47.02 -109.76
C THR A 26 41.03 46.02 -109.32
N LYS A 27 40.77 44.97 -110.10
CA LYS A 27 39.84 43.89 -109.75
C LYS A 27 40.32 43.11 -108.51
N ALA A 28 41.59 42.70 -108.48
CA ALA A 28 42.16 41.99 -107.34
C ALA A 28 42.11 42.82 -106.04
N ASN A 29 42.37 44.13 -106.12
CA ASN A 29 42.24 45.03 -104.97
C ASN A 29 40.79 45.15 -104.47
N ALA A 30 39.81 45.15 -105.37
CA ALA A 30 38.40 45.17 -104.99
C ALA A 30 38.00 43.87 -104.27
N GLU A 31 38.42 42.71 -104.79
CA GLU A 31 38.19 41.40 -104.17
C GLU A 31 38.86 41.30 -102.78
N LEU A 32 40.12 41.73 -102.66
CA LEU A 32 40.83 41.79 -101.37
C LEU A 32 40.13 42.69 -100.35
N LYS A 33 39.58 43.83 -100.80
CA LYS A 33 38.82 44.73 -99.94
C LYS A 33 37.55 44.04 -99.41
N THR A 34 36.80 43.36 -100.27
CA THR A 34 35.60 42.62 -99.85
C THR A 34 35.91 41.48 -98.89
N GLU A 35 37.00 40.73 -99.12
CA GLU A 35 37.42 39.64 -98.23
C GLU A 35 37.87 40.19 -96.87
N LYS A 36 38.58 41.33 -96.84
CA LYS A 36 38.97 42.00 -95.60
C LYS A 36 37.76 42.45 -94.78
N GLU A 37 36.72 42.99 -95.43
CA GLU A 37 35.47 43.36 -94.78
C GLU A 37 34.74 42.13 -94.21
N ARG A 38 34.69 41.02 -94.96
CA ARG A 38 34.12 39.73 -94.51
C ARG A 38 34.84 39.19 -93.27
N LEU A 39 36.16 39.12 -93.31
CA LEU A 39 36.98 38.64 -92.17
C LEU A 39 36.85 39.55 -90.94
N THR A 40 36.69 40.86 -91.14
CA THR A 40 36.47 41.80 -90.04
C THR A 40 35.14 41.52 -89.34
N LYS A 41 34.07 41.27 -90.10
CA LYS A 41 32.75 40.92 -89.54
C LYS A 41 32.79 39.60 -88.79
N GLU A 42 33.39 38.57 -89.38
CA GLU A 42 33.55 37.24 -88.76
C GLU A 42 34.33 37.32 -87.45
N LYS A 43 35.40 38.14 -87.41
CA LYS A 43 36.16 38.38 -86.18
C LYS A 43 35.33 39.03 -85.07
N THR A 44 34.46 39.99 -85.41
CA THR A 44 33.57 40.63 -84.44
C THR A 44 32.56 39.63 -83.89
N GLU A 45 31.91 38.83 -84.75
CA GLU A 45 30.96 37.79 -84.33
C GLU A 45 31.60 36.74 -83.42
N LEU A 46 32.83 36.30 -83.73
CA LEU A 46 33.59 35.39 -82.87
C LEU A 46 33.96 36.02 -81.52
N THR A 47 34.26 37.32 -81.50
CA THR A 47 34.57 38.05 -80.27
C THR A 47 33.34 38.13 -79.36
N GLU A 48 32.16 38.39 -79.92
CA GLU A 48 30.89 38.40 -79.19
C GLU A 48 30.54 37.03 -78.62
N LYS A 49 30.67 35.96 -79.43
CA LYS A 49 30.45 34.57 -78.97
C LYS A 49 31.40 34.16 -77.86
N ASN A 50 32.68 34.56 -77.93
CA ASN A 50 33.64 34.28 -76.87
C ASN A 50 33.26 34.97 -75.56
N LYS A 51 32.78 36.22 -75.63
CA LYS A 51 32.28 36.94 -74.45
C LYS A 51 31.06 36.24 -73.84
N GLU A 52 30.12 35.79 -74.66
CA GLU A 52 28.94 35.04 -74.20
C GLU A 52 29.33 33.72 -73.52
N LEU A 53 30.31 33.00 -74.09
CA LEU A 53 30.85 31.77 -73.49
C LEU A 53 31.53 32.05 -72.13
N ASP A 54 32.31 33.13 -72.02
CA ASP A 54 32.94 33.53 -70.76
C ASP A 54 31.89 33.84 -69.68
N ASP A 55 30.81 34.54 -70.03
CA ASP A 55 29.71 34.83 -69.12
C ASP A 55 29.00 33.53 -68.66
N GLN A 56 28.74 32.59 -69.58
CA GLN A 56 28.16 31.28 -69.26
C GLN A 56 29.06 30.46 -68.33
N VAL A 57 30.38 30.45 -68.58
CA VAL A 57 31.36 29.79 -67.70
C VAL A 57 31.36 30.42 -66.31
N GLY A 58 31.21 31.74 -66.21
CA GLY A 58 31.06 32.45 -64.93
C GLY A 58 29.83 31.98 -64.15
N LEU A 59 28.67 31.89 -64.81
CA LEU A 59 27.43 31.41 -64.21
C LEU A 59 27.55 29.95 -63.73
N LEU A 60 28.10 29.06 -64.56
CA LEU A 60 28.30 27.65 -64.21
C LEU A 60 29.23 27.48 -63.00
N LYS A 61 30.32 28.26 -62.92
CA LYS A 61 31.21 28.28 -61.74
C LYS A 61 30.46 28.72 -60.47
N GLY A 62 29.54 29.68 -60.58
CA GLY A 62 28.70 30.11 -59.46
C GLY A 62 27.75 29.00 -59.00
N GLN A 63 27.09 28.32 -59.94
CA GLN A 63 26.20 27.20 -59.63
C GLN A 63 26.94 26.03 -58.98
N ILE A 64 28.13 25.68 -59.47
CA ILE A 64 28.97 24.62 -58.87
C ILE A 64 29.28 24.94 -57.41
N LYS A 65 29.73 26.15 -57.10
CA LYS A 65 30.02 26.56 -55.71
C LYS A 65 28.78 26.47 -54.81
N SER A 66 27.61 26.89 -55.31
CA SER A 66 26.37 26.79 -54.55
C SER A 66 25.98 25.33 -54.29
N LEU A 67 26.16 24.44 -55.26
CA LEU A 67 25.88 23.01 -55.11
C LEU A 67 26.84 22.34 -54.12
N GLU A 68 28.13 22.66 -54.18
CA GLU A 68 29.14 22.18 -53.23
C GLU A 68 28.79 22.58 -51.79
N GLN A 69 28.36 23.83 -51.58
CA GLN A 69 27.91 24.29 -50.27
C GLN A 69 26.67 23.53 -49.77
N SER A 70 25.65 23.38 -50.62
CA SER A 70 24.45 22.62 -50.27
C SER A 70 24.76 21.15 -49.96
N GLN A 71 25.67 20.52 -50.70
CA GLN A 71 26.12 19.15 -50.42
C GLN A 71 26.81 19.03 -49.06
N GLN A 72 27.65 20.00 -48.69
CA GLN A 72 28.30 20.01 -47.40
C GLN A 72 27.30 20.17 -46.23
N VAL A 73 26.29 21.04 -46.40
CA VAL A 73 25.21 21.20 -45.40
C VAL A 73 24.45 19.89 -45.21
N LEU A 74 24.00 19.26 -46.31
CA LEU A 74 23.29 17.98 -46.26
C LEU A 74 24.13 16.88 -45.61
N LYS A 75 25.43 16.84 -45.88
CA LYS A 75 26.34 15.87 -45.24
C LYS A 75 26.43 16.06 -43.72
N ASN A 76 26.46 17.32 -43.27
CA ASN A 76 26.50 17.63 -41.84
C ASN A 76 25.16 17.26 -41.17
N GLU A 77 24.03 17.60 -41.80
CA GLU A 77 22.69 17.25 -41.30
C GLU A 77 22.51 15.73 -41.19
N ASN A 78 22.95 14.96 -42.19
CA ASN A 78 22.92 13.49 -42.13
C ASN A 78 23.74 12.96 -40.95
N THR A 79 24.91 13.54 -40.69
CA THR A 79 25.75 13.13 -39.56
C THR A 79 25.07 13.41 -38.21
N ASP A 80 24.38 14.55 -38.08
CA ASP A 80 23.61 14.90 -36.88
C ASP A 80 22.43 13.93 -36.66
N LEU A 81 21.70 13.62 -37.74
CA LEU A 81 20.62 12.64 -37.69
C LEU A 81 21.10 11.24 -37.30
N ASP A 82 22.23 10.78 -37.83
CA ASP A 82 22.82 9.48 -37.48
C ASP A 82 23.20 9.40 -35.99
N ASN A 83 23.77 10.48 -35.44
CA ASN A 83 24.07 10.58 -34.02
C ASN A 83 22.78 10.52 -33.17
N LYS A 84 21.75 11.27 -33.56
CA LYS A 84 20.45 11.27 -32.87
C LYS A 84 19.78 9.90 -32.90
N ILE A 85 19.85 9.19 -34.02
CA ILE A 85 19.36 7.81 -34.14
C ILE A 85 20.12 6.88 -33.19
N THR A 86 21.44 7.03 -33.11
CA THR A 86 22.28 6.23 -32.22
C THR A 86 21.93 6.45 -30.75
N ASP A 87 21.72 7.70 -30.34
CA ASP A 87 21.37 8.03 -28.95
C ASP A 87 19.96 7.55 -28.59
N LEU A 88 18.97 7.76 -29.48
CA LEU A 88 17.61 7.23 -29.30
C LEU A 88 17.60 5.69 -29.24
N SER A 89 18.47 5.02 -30.00
CA SER A 89 18.59 3.57 -29.95
C SER A 89 19.09 3.08 -28.58
N LYS A 90 20.10 3.75 -28.00
CA LYS A 90 20.62 3.44 -26.66
C LYS A 90 19.56 3.70 -25.59
N GLU A 91 18.84 4.81 -25.67
CA GLU A 91 17.76 5.13 -24.73
C GLU A 91 16.65 4.08 -24.77
N ASN A 92 16.22 3.66 -25.97
CA ASN A 92 15.24 2.58 -26.13
C ASN A 92 15.70 1.24 -25.55
N GLN A 93 16.99 0.89 -25.68
CA GLN A 93 17.54 -0.32 -25.06
C GLN A 93 17.48 -0.23 -23.53
N ASN A 94 17.83 0.93 -22.95
CA ASN A 94 17.77 1.15 -21.51
C ASN A 94 16.33 1.06 -20.98
N LEU A 95 15.37 1.73 -21.65
CA LEU A 95 13.95 1.66 -21.29
C LEU A 95 13.39 0.23 -21.40
N THR A 96 13.81 -0.52 -22.41
CA THR A 96 13.43 -1.94 -22.55
C THR A 96 13.94 -2.77 -21.38
N LYS A 97 15.18 -2.56 -20.95
CA LYS A 97 15.76 -3.25 -19.79
C LYS A 97 15.00 -2.91 -18.50
N GLU A 98 14.76 -1.63 -18.24
CA GLU A 98 14.01 -1.17 -17.06
C GLU A 98 12.58 -1.75 -17.04
N LYS A 99 11.90 -1.79 -18.19
CA LYS A 99 10.58 -2.40 -18.31
C LYS A 99 10.58 -3.89 -17.94
N THR A 100 11.59 -4.63 -18.35
CA THR A 100 11.76 -6.04 -17.97
C THR A 100 11.96 -6.19 -16.47
N GLU A 101 12.87 -5.40 -15.87
CA GLU A 101 13.12 -5.43 -14.42
C GLU A 101 11.87 -5.08 -13.59
N LEU A 102 11.10 -4.08 -14.02
CA LEU A 102 9.82 -3.73 -13.40
C LEU A 102 8.78 -4.84 -13.52
N THR A 103 8.73 -5.51 -14.67
CA THR A 103 7.81 -6.63 -14.89
C THR A 103 8.14 -7.80 -13.95
N GLU A 104 9.42 -8.14 -13.79
CA GLU A 104 9.87 -9.17 -12.85
C GLU A 104 9.57 -8.81 -11.39
N LYS A 105 9.82 -7.56 -10.98
CA LYS A 105 9.47 -7.08 -9.63
C LYS A 105 7.97 -7.18 -9.37
N ASN A 106 7.14 -6.80 -10.32
CA ASN A 106 5.68 -6.90 -10.18
C ASN A 106 5.20 -8.35 -10.05
N GLN A 107 5.80 -9.29 -10.78
CA GLN A 107 5.49 -10.72 -10.62
C GLN A 107 5.84 -11.21 -9.21
N LYS A 108 7.04 -10.87 -8.70
CA LYS A 108 7.47 -11.26 -7.34
C LYS A 108 6.54 -10.69 -6.27
N LEU A 109 6.19 -9.40 -6.36
CA LEU A 109 5.26 -8.75 -5.44
C LEU A 109 3.86 -9.38 -5.48
N THR A 110 3.40 -9.79 -6.66
CA THR A 110 2.11 -10.49 -6.80
C THR A 110 2.13 -11.83 -6.07
N THR A 111 3.19 -12.63 -6.26
CA THR A 111 3.36 -13.90 -5.54
C THR A 111 3.45 -13.71 -4.02
N GLU A 112 4.20 -12.70 -3.56
CA GLU A 112 4.31 -12.39 -2.12
C GLU A 112 2.95 -11.99 -1.52
N LYS A 113 2.17 -11.18 -2.24
CA LYS A 113 0.81 -10.79 -1.84
C LYS A 113 -0.12 -12.01 -1.69
N ASP A 114 -0.06 -12.96 -2.62
CA ASP A 114 -0.88 -14.17 -2.57
C ASP A 114 -0.49 -15.07 -1.38
N ASN A 115 0.81 -15.19 -1.10
CA ASN A 115 1.31 -15.91 0.08
C ASN A 115 0.84 -15.25 1.38
N LEU A 116 1.00 -13.93 1.52
CA LEU A 116 0.54 -13.19 2.71
C LEU A 116 -0.97 -13.30 2.92
N THR A 117 -1.75 -13.33 1.82
CA THR A 117 -3.20 -13.52 1.88
C THR A 117 -3.56 -14.92 2.42
N THR A 118 -2.79 -15.92 2.02
CA THR A 118 -2.93 -17.31 2.51
C THR A 118 -2.56 -17.40 4.00
N ASP A 119 -1.42 -16.83 4.39
CA ASP A 119 -0.95 -16.80 5.78
C ASP A 119 -1.93 -16.08 6.70
N LEU A 120 -2.48 -14.95 6.26
CA LEU A 120 -3.51 -14.22 7.00
C LEU A 120 -4.78 -15.07 7.20
N SER A 121 -5.19 -15.82 6.18
CA SER A 121 -6.35 -16.70 6.26
C SER A 121 -6.11 -17.85 7.24
N ASN A 122 -4.91 -18.46 7.20
CA ASN A 122 -4.50 -19.50 8.13
C ASN A 122 -4.44 -18.98 9.58
N ALA A 123 -3.86 -17.80 9.80
CA ALA A 123 -3.79 -17.17 11.12
C ALA A 123 -5.18 -16.87 11.69
N LYS A 124 -6.14 -16.41 10.86
CA LYS A 124 -7.53 -16.21 11.27
C LYS A 124 -8.19 -17.52 11.72
N ILE A 125 -7.97 -18.61 10.98
CA ILE A 125 -8.51 -19.93 11.35
C ILE A 125 -7.94 -20.38 12.71
N GLN A 126 -6.62 -20.25 12.90
CA GLN A 126 -5.97 -20.60 14.18
C GLN A 126 -6.49 -19.74 15.34
N ALA A 127 -6.70 -18.44 15.13
CA ALA A 127 -7.26 -17.56 16.15
C ALA A 127 -8.69 -17.95 16.57
N ILE A 128 -9.53 -18.34 15.60
CA ILE A 128 -10.88 -18.83 15.88
C ILE A 128 -10.81 -20.13 16.70
N GLN A 129 -9.94 -21.07 16.33
CA GLN A 129 -9.76 -22.33 17.07
C GLN A 129 -9.28 -22.08 18.50
N ALA A 130 -8.27 -21.23 18.69
CA ALA A 130 -7.75 -20.88 20.00
C ALA A 130 -8.83 -20.25 20.91
N ASN A 131 -9.67 -19.37 20.36
CA ASN A 131 -10.79 -18.80 21.11
C ASN A 131 -11.81 -19.86 21.52
N GLN A 132 -12.16 -20.79 20.63
CA GLN A 132 -13.07 -21.90 20.97
C GLN A 132 -12.49 -22.82 22.05
N GLU A 133 -11.19 -23.09 22.03
CA GLU A 133 -10.52 -23.88 23.06
C GLU A 133 -10.47 -23.15 24.40
N LYS A 134 -10.20 -21.84 24.38
CA LYS A 134 -10.24 -20.98 25.56
C LYS A 134 -11.62 -21.02 26.22
N ASP A 135 -12.70 -20.85 25.45
CA ASP A 135 -14.07 -20.89 25.99
C ASP A 135 -14.39 -22.26 26.62
N LYS A 136 -13.97 -23.35 25.97
CA LYS A 136 -14.11 -24.71 26.52
C LYS A 136 -13.34 -24.89 27.82
N LEU A 137 -12.12 -24.35 27.91
CA LEU A 137 -11.29 -24.41 29.12
C LEU A 137 -11.90 -23.59 30.26
N GLU A 138 -12.38 -22.37 29.98
CA GLU A 138 -13.07 -21.54 30.98
C GLU A 138 -14.32 -22.25 31.52
N GLN A 139 -15.12 -22.88 30.65
CA GLN A 139 -16.28 -23.67 31.07
C GLN A 139 -15.88 -24.87 31.94
N LYS A 140 -14.81 -25.60 31.58
CA LYS A 140 -14.28 -26.71 32.40
C LYS A 140 -13.71 -26.23 33.73
N HIS A 141 -13.15 -25.02 33.79
CA HIS A 141 -12.53 -24.47 35.00
C HIS A 141 -13.53 -23.78 35.94
N ALA A 142 -14.70 -23.37 35.46
CA ALA A 142 -15.70 -22.67 36.26
C ALA A 142 -16.08 -23.37 37.59
N PRO A 143 -16.26 -24.70 37.66
CA PRO A 143 -16.53 -25.39 38.92
C PRO A 143 -15.37 -25.31 39.92
N TYR A 144 -14.12 -25.43 39.45
CA TYR A 144 -12.94 -25.39 40.32
C TYR A 144 -12.74 -24.01 40.96
N LYS A 145 -13.03 -22.93 40.22
CA LYS A 145 -12.98 -21.56 40.75
C LYS A 145 -13.96 -21.35 41.91
N LYS A 146 -15.14 -22.00 41.86
CA LYS A 146 -16.09 -21.97 42.98
C LYS A 146 -15.59 -22.75 44.20
N LEU A 147 -14.99 -23.92 43.98
CA LEU A 147 -14.41 -24.72 45.07
C LEU A 147 -13.25 -23.98 45.74
N GLU A 148 -12.39 -23.34 44.96
CA GLU A 148 -11.29 -22.51 45.46
C GLU A 148 -11.81 -21.38 46.35
N LYS A 149 -12.79 -20.61 45.86
CA LYS A 149 -13.45 -19.55 46.63
C LYS A 149 -14.08 -20.07 47.93
N LEU A 150 -14.76 -21.21 47.88
CA LEU A 150 -15.35 -21.84 49.07
C LEU A 150 -14.29 -22.11 50.14
N TYR A 151 -13.14 -22.66 49.75
CA TYR A 151 -12.08 -22.99 50.69
C TYR A 151 -11.36 -21.74 51.24
N GLU A 152 -11.14 -20.73 50.40
CA GLU A 152 -10.61 -19.43 50.84
C GLU A 152 -11.50 -18.79 51.91
N VAL A 153 -12.80 -18.69 51.65
CA VAL A 153 -13.76 -18.12 52.61
C VAL A 153 -13.80 -18.94 53.90
N PHE A 154 -13.75 -20.28 53.81
CA PHE A 154 -13.64 -21.14 54.98
C PHE A 154 -12.37 -20.83 55.80
N LEU A 155 -11.21 -20.69 55.17
CA LEU A 155 -9.96 -20.39 55.88
C LEU A 155 -10.02 -19.05 56.65
N GLU A 156 -10.74 -18.05 56.13
CA GLU A 156 -10.91 -16.75 56.78
C GLU A 156 -11.76 -16.79 58.07
N VAL A 157 -12.69 -17.75 58.16
CA VAL A 157 -13.68 -17.86 59.25
C VAL A 157 -13.54 -19.12 60.09
N LYS A 158 -12.63 -20.03 59.75
CA LYS A 158 -12.47 -21.31 60.46
C LYS A 158 -12.25 -21.16 61.96
N GLY A 159 -11.61 -20.07 62.40
CA GLY A 159 -11.40 -19.77 63.82
C GLY A 159 -12.69 -19.45 64.59
N CYS A 160 -13.78 -19.12 63.88
CA CYS A 160 -15.11 -18.90 64.45
C CYS A 160 -15.92 -20.20 64.57
N LEU A 161 -15.46 -21.29 63.95
CA LEU A 161 -16.19 -22.55 63.88
C LEU A 161 -15.67 -23.51 64.95
N ASN A 162 -16.55 -24.00 65.82
CA ASN A 162 -16.22 -25.00 66.83
C ASN A 162 -16.70 -26.40 66.39
N PHE A 163 -16.21 -26.88 65.25
CA PHE A 163 -16.54 -28.20 64.72
C PHE A 163 -15.33 -29.11 64.69
N ASN A 164 -15.51 -30.37 65.10
CA ASN A 164 -14.44 -31.38 65.13
C ASN A 164 -13.80 -31.67 63.76
N PHE A 165 -14.48 -31.34 62.65
CA PHE A 165 -13.94 -31.53 61.31
C PHE A 165 -12.99 -30.40 60.87
N VAL A 166 -13.04 -29.22 61.50
CA VAL A 166 -12.26 -28.04 61.10
C VAL A 166 -10.76 -28.33 61.13
N GLU A 167 -10.29 -29.02 62.17
CA GLU A 167 -8.88 -29.43 62.33
C GLU A 167 -8.41 -30.44 61.26
N LYS A 168 -9.34 -31.17 60.65
CA LYS A 168 -9.07 -32.23 59.67
C LYS A 168 -9.30 -31.78 58.22
N THR A 169 -9.76 -30.55 58.01
CA THR A 169 -10.17 -30.05 56.69
C THR A 169 -8.99 -29.43 55.95
N HIS A 170 -8.49 -30.12 54.92
CA HIS A 170 -7.32 -29.68 54.14
C HIS A 170 -7.68 -29.22 52.71
N SER A 171 -8.96 -29.33 52.33
CA SER A 171 -9.47 -28.91 51.02
C SER A 171 -10.96 -28.54 51.07
N ALA A 172 -11.45 -27.88 50.01
CA ALA A 172 -12.87 -27.62 49.80
C ALA A 172 -13.71 -28.91 49.83
N MET A 173 -13.16 -30.00 49.28
CA MET A 173 -13.83 -31.30 49.22
C MET A 173 -13.98 -31.92 50.61
N ASP A 174 -12.95 -31.83 51.46
CA ASP A 174 -13.02 -32.32 52.83
C ASP A 174 -14.09 -31.57 53.63
N LEU A 175 -14.18 -30.25 53.40
CA LEU A 175 -15.18 -29.39 54.03
C LEU A 175 -16.58 -29.81 53.62
N ILE A 176 -16.83 -29.92 52.31
CA ILE A 176 -18.12 -30.35 51.76
C ILE A 176 -18.48 -31.74 52.29
N ALA A 177 -17.57 -32.71 52.23
CA ALA A 177 -17.81 -34.06 52.70
C ALA A 177 -18.16 -34.10 54.19
N SER A 178 -17.45 -33.31 55.02
CA SER A 178 -17.72 -33.21 56.44
C SER A 178 -19.12 -32.63 56.70
N VAL A 179 -19.47 -31.53 56.02
CA VAL A 179 -20.82 -30.93 56.14
C VAL A 179 -21.90 -31.91 55.69
N LEU A 180 -21.70 -32.62 54.57
CA LEU A 180 -22.69 -33.57 54.06
C LEU A 180 -22.87 -34.82 54.93
N SER A 181 -21.89 -35.17 55.77
CA SER A 181 -21.99 -36.34 56.68
C SER A 181 -23.14 -36.20 57.70
N ASP A 182 -23.45 -34.97 58.10
CA ASP A 182 -24.64 -34.62 58.88
C ASP A 182 -25.09 -33.21 58.49
N SER A 183 -25.64 -33.11 57.29
CA SER A 183 -26.02 -31.83 56.65
C SER A 183 -26.95 -31.01 57.53
N LYS A 184 -27.86 -31.66 58.25
CA LYS A 184 -28.79 -30.98 59.16
C LYS A 184 -28.04 -30.33 60.31
N TYR A 185 -27.23 -31.09 61.04
CA TYR A 185 -26.49 -30.58 62.18
C TYR A 185 -25.54 -29.45 61.78
N TYR A 186 -24.74 -29.65 60.73
CA TYR A 186 -23.70 -28.70 60.35
C TYR A 186 -24.24 -27.43 59.71
N LEU A 187 -25.26 -27.50 58.85
CA LEU A 187 -25.88 -26.30 58.30
C LEU A 187 -26.62 -25.51 59.38
N GLU A 188 -27.33 -26.17 60.29
CA GLU A 188 -28.04 -25.51 61.39
C GLU A 188 -27.06 -24.81 62.32
N SER A 189 -25.97 -25.50 62.70
CA SER A 189 -24.93 -24.91 63.54
C SER A 189 -24.20 -23.75 62.86
N LEU A 190 -23.89 -23.89 61.56
CA LEU A 190 -23.25 -22.83 60.78
C LEU A 190 -24.16 -21.62 60.64
N TYR A 191 -25.46 -21.85 60.39
CA TYR A 191 -26.47 -20.80 60.30
C TYR A 191 -26.58 -20.03 61.62
N ASN A 192 -26.73 -20.75 62.73
CA ASN A 192 -26.83 -20.14 64.05
C ASN A 192 -25.58 -19.34 64.40
N LYS A 193 -24.39 -19.84 64.02
CA LYS A 193 -23.14 -19.12 64.22
C LYS A 193 -23.06 -17.86 63.37
N ALA A 194 -23.41 -17.94 62.08
CA ALA A 194 -23.46 -16.77 61.19
C ALA A 194 -24.45 -15.72 61.72
N SER A 195 -25.64 -16.14 62.13
CA SER A 195 -26.68 -15.28 62.74
C SER A 195 -26.18 -14.57 64.00
N GLN A 196 -25.50 -15.31 64.88
CA GLN A 196 -24.93 -14.77 66.11
C GLN A 196 -23.86 -13.71 65.81
N GLU A 197 -22.91 -14.02 64.91
CA GLU A 197 -21.82 -13.11 64.55
C GLU A 197 -22.33 -11.87 63.80
N LEU A 198 -23.40 -12.01 63.00
CA LEU A 198 -24.08 -10.87 62.37
C LEU A 198 -24.81 -9.97 63.39
N SER A 199 -25.24 -10.54 64.51
CA SER A 199 -25.88 -9.76 65.59
C SER A 199 -24.85 -9.04 66.48
N ASP A 200 -23.60 -9.50 66.48
CA ASP A 200 -22.51 -8.85 67.22
C ASP A 200 -21.89 -7.72 66.39
N ARG A 201 -22.19 -6.48 66.79
CA ARG A 201 -21.67 -5.26 66.14
C ARG A 201 -20.15 -5.11 66.19
N LYS A 202 -19.44 -5.94 66.97
CA LYS A 202 -17.98 -5.93 67.07
C LYS A 202 -17.31 -6.99 66.19
N SER A 203 -18.08 -7.91 65.59
CA SER A 203 -17.54 -8.96 64.71
C SER A 203 -17.45 -8.48 63.27
N ASP A 204 -16.29 -8.70 62.65
CA ASP A 204 -16.07 -8.52 61.21
C ASP A 204 -16.30 -9.82 60.41
N LYS A 205 -16.68 -10.91 61.08
CA LYS A 205 -16.76 -12.26 60.51
C LYS A 205 -18.16 -12.69 60.08
N GLY A 206 -19.21 -12.00 60.53
CA GLY A 206 -20.61 -12.37 60.24
C GLY A 206 -20.92 -12.45 58.74
N GLU A 207 -20.48 -11.48 57.94
CA GLU A 207 -20.70 -11.48 56.49
C GLU A 207 -19.98 -12.62 55.78
N LYS A 208 -18.76 -12.94 56.20
CA LYS A 208 -17.96 -14.03 55.63
C LYS A 208 -18.50 -15.41 56.02
N LEU A 209 -19.06 -15.55 57.22
CA LEU A 209 -19.77 -16.76 57.64
C LEU A 209 -21.07 -16.95 56.85
N ALA A 210 -21.77 -15.87 56.54
CA ALA A 210 -22.92 -15.94 55.65
C ALA A 210 -22.52 -16.32 54.22
N GLU A 211 -21.44 -15.74 53.68
CA GLU A 211 -20.88 -16.15 52.38
C GLU A 211 -20.47 -17.62 52.37
N LEU A 212 -19.82 -18.11 53.44
CA LEU A 212 -19.46 -19.52 53.59
C LEU A 212 -20.71 -20.41 53.60
N PHE A 213 -21.72 -20.04 54.38
CA PHE A 213 -22.98 -20.78 54.45
C PHE A 213 -23.65 -20.86 53.08
N ASP A 214 -23.71 -19.76 52.35
CA ASP A 214 -24.32 -19.69 51.02
C ASP A 214 -23.57 -20.57 50.01
N LEU A 215 -22.24 -20.49 49.99
CA LEU A 215 -21.38 -21.32 49.14
C LEU A 215 -21.55 -22.81 49.47
N LEU A 216 -21.59 -23.18 50.75
CA LEU A 216 -21.80 -24.59 51.17
C LEU A 216 -23.21 -25.08 50.84
N PHE A 217 -24.23 -24.24 51.03
CA PHE A 217 -25.61 -24.59 50.75
C PHE A 217 -25.81 -24.92 49.26
N GLU A 218 -25.06 -24.30 48.33
CA GLU A 218 -25.08 -24.64 46.89
C GLU A 218 -24.69 -26.11 46.64
N TYR A 219 -23.80 -26.69 47.47
CA TYR A 219 -23.37 -28.08 47.36
C TYR A 219 -24.30 -29.07 48.09
N VAL A 220 -25.21 -28.57 48.93
CA VAL A 220 -26.21 -29.38 49.64
C VAL A 220 -27.41 -29.60 48.72
N LYS A 221 -27.38 -30.72 48.01
CA LYS A 221 -28.44 -31.11 47.04
C LYS A 221 -29.54 -32.00 47.63
N ASP A 222 -29.65 -32.05 48.96
CA ASP A 222 -30.67 -32.83 49.65
C ASP A 222 -32.03 -32.13 49.53
N ASN A 223 -33.02 -32.84 48.99
CA ASN A 223 -34.37 -32.31 48.73
C ASN A 223 -35.15 -31.93 50.00
N LYS A 224 -34.65 -32.32 51.19
CA LYS A 224 -35.20 -31.90 52.46
C LYS A 224 -34.91 -30.43 52.76
N PHE A 225 -33.85 -29.87 52.17
CA PHE A 225 -33.47 -28.48 52.34
C PHE A 225 -34.06 -27.65 51.20
N GLU A 226 -34.82 -26.61 51.55
CA GLU A 226 -35.28 -25.62 50.58
C GLU A 226 -34.82 -24.24 51.02
N ARG A 227 -34.11 -23.54 50.13
CA ARG A 227 -33.66 -22.18 50.40
C ARG A 227 -34.87 -21.24 50.47
N LEU A 228 -34.92 -20.38 51.48
CA LEU A 228 -35.95 -19.36 51.53
C LEU A 228 -35.76 -18.32 50.42
N LYS A 229 -36.85 -17.68 50.01
CA LYS A 229 -36.79 -16.56 49.07
C LYS A 229 -36.42 -15.28 49.79
N GLU A 230 -35.78 -14.37 49.07
CA GLU A 230 -35.54 -13.02 49.54
C GLU A 230 -36.89 -12.34 49.89
N PRO A 231 -36.95 -11.51 50.95
CA PRO A 231 -38.16 -10.80 51.33
C PRO A 231 -38.63 -9.87 50.21
N SER A 232 -39.93 -9.77 49.97
CA SER A 232 -40.51 -8.95 48.89
C SER A 232 -40.26 -7.44 49.03
N ALA A 233 -39.84 -6.97 50.21
CA ALA A 233 -39.50 -5.58 50.48
C ALA A 233 -38.04 -5.21 50.16
N TYR A 234 -37.23 -6.16 49.70
CA TYR A 234 -35.82 -5.96 49.34
C TYR A 234 -35.68 -5.44 47.90
N ASP A 235 -34.88 -4.38 47.72
CA ASP A 235 -34.53 -3.83 46.41
C ASP A 235 -33.17 -4.37 45.92
N PRO A 236 -33.13 -5.21 44.88
CA PRO A 236 -31.90 -5.84 44.38
C PRO A 236 -30.91 -4.87 43.71
N THR A 237 -31.30 -3.61 43.50
CA THR A 237 -30.39 -2.57 42.99
C THR A 237 -29.46 -1.99 44.07
N CYS A 238 -29.75 -2.24 45.35
CA CYS A 238 -28.96 -1.81 46.52
C CYS A 238 -27.73 -2.71 46.75
N LYS A 239 -26.72 -2.67 45.87
CA LYS A 239 -25.54 -3.56 46.01
C LYS A 239 -24.47 -3.11 47.01
N LYS A 240 -24.52 -1.88 47.51
CA LYS A 240 -23.78 -1.32 48.66
C LYS A 240 -24.05 0.18 48.65
N LEU A 241 -24.87 0.66 49.58
CA LEU A 241 -24.97 2.09 49.83
C LEU A 241 -24.46 2.34 51.26
N TYR A 242 -23.53 3.28 51.36
CA TYR A 242 -22.80 3.62 52.57
C TYR A 242 -23.76 4.05 53.70
N PRO A 243 -23.31 4.02 54.97
CA PRO A 243 -24.12 4.22 56.17
C PRO A 243 -24.94 5.52 56.23
N GLU A 244 -24.68 6.47 55.32
CA GLU A 244 -25.20 7.83 55.32
C GLU A 244 -26.64 7.96 54.77
N GLN A 245 -27.31 6.85 54.39
CA GLN A 245 -28.60 6.88 53.69
C GLN A 245 -29.82 6.34 54.47
N ASN A 246 -29.88 6.45 55.80
CA ASN A 246 -30.96 5.87 56.60
C ASN A 246 -31.90 6.85 57.30
N THR A 247 -33.13 6.97 56.77
CA THR A 247 -34.33 7.29 57.58
C THR A 247 -35.60 6.56 57.13
N SER A 248 -35.56 5.66 56.14
CA SER A 248 -36.80 5.15 55.51
C SER A 248 -37.36 3.82 56.04
N GLY A 249 -36.68 3.13 56.97
CA GLY A 249 -37.14 1.83 57.49
C GLY A 249 -37.23 0.71 56.43
N LYS A 250 -36.56 0.88 55.29
CA LYS A 250 -36.50 -0.09 54.19
C LYS A 250 -35.29 -1.02 54.33
N MET A 251 -35.47 -2.30 54.01
CA MET A 251 -34.39 -3.29 53.98
C MET A 251 -33.31 -2.85 52.99
N GLN A 252 -32.06 -2.69 53.45
CA GLN A 252 -30.95 -2.27 52.58
C GLN A 252 -30.31 -3.46 51.87
N ARG A 253 -30.07 -4.55 52.60
CA ARG A 253 -29.54 -5.80 52.04
C ARG A 253 -29.97 -7.01 52.84
N VAL A 254 -30.09 -8.14 52.16
CA VAL A 254 -30.19 -9.44 52.80
C VAL A 254 -28.78 -9.93 53.10
N VAL A 255 -28.52 -10.28 54.36
CA VAL A 255 -27.16 -10.67 54.80
C VAL A 255 -27.01 -12.17 54.96
N LEU A 256 -28.08 -12.86 55.36
CA LEU A 256 -28.10 -14.32 55.46
C LEU A 256 -29.49 -14.85 55.12
N ILE A 257 -29.60 -15.67 54.08
CA ILE A 257 -30.89 -16.26 53.68
C ILE A 257 -31.10 -17.59 54.43
N GLY A 258 -32.25 -17.72 55.07
CA GLY A 258 -32.63 -18.94 55.80
C GLY A 258 -33.01 -20.11 54.90
N TYR A 259 -33.42 -21.21 55.52
CA TYR A 259 -33.89 -22.41 54.82
C TYR A 259 -34.97 -23.15 55.61
N THR A 260 -35.72 -23.98 54.88
CA THR A 260 -36.64 -24.97 55.48
C THR A 260 -35.98 -26.34 55.48
N TYR A 261 -36.34 -27.17 56.46
CA TYR A 261 -35.97 -28.58 56.52
C TYR A 261 -37.24 -29.43 56.61
N ASP A 262 -37.41 -30.41 55.72
CA ASP A 262 -38.63 -31.24 55.61
C ASP A 262 -39.91 -30.37 55.49
N LYS A 263 -39.85 -29.30 54.69
CA LYS A 263 -40.94 -28.31 54.46
C LYS A 263 -41.36 -27.54 55.71
N LYS A 264 -40.59 -27.61 56.81
CA LYS A 264 -40.79 -26.80 58.00
C LYS A 264 -39.74 -25.70 58.03
N THR A 265 -40.17 -24.47 58.23
CA THR A 265 -39.24 -23.35 58.38
C THR A 265 -38.41 -23.53 59.64
N THR A 266 -37.11 -23.80 59.47
CA THR A 266 -36.17 -23.98 60.58
C THR A 266 -35.42 -22.67 60.88
N HIS A 267 -35.14 -21.89 59.85
CA HIS A 267 -34.35 -20.65 59.95
C HIS A 267 -34.97 -19.53 59.12
N TYR A 268 -34.82 -18.27 59.55
CA TYR A 268 -35.44 -17.08 58.94
C TYR A 268 -34.40 -16.13 58.37
N THR A 269 -34.66 -15.53 57.21
CA THR A 269 -33.78 -14.55 56.57
C THR A 269 -33.41 -13.38 57.50
N ILE A 270 -32.11 -13.12 57.62
CA ILE A 270 -31.54 -11.99 58.37
C ILE A 270 -31.28 -10.85 57.38
N VAL A 271 -31.81 -9.68 57.72
CA VAL A 271 -31.72 -8.48 56.90
C VAL A 271 -31.01 -7.37 57.67
N ASP A 272 -30.19 -6.63 56.95
CA ASP A 272 -29.63 -5.38 57.43
C ASP A 272 -30.56 -4.25 57.01
N MET A 273 -31.18 -3.63 58.00
CA MET A 273 -32.10 -2.50 57.79
C MET A 273 -31.35 -1.19 57.63
N GLY A 274 -30.02 -1.19 57.83
CA GLY A 274 -29.25 0.03 58.01
C GLY A 274 -29.65 0.76 59.30
N SER A 275 -28.68 1.37 59.98
CA SER A 275 -28.96 2.41 60.97
C SER A 275 -28.60 3.77 60.41
#